data_AF-K5W194-F1
#
_entry.id   AF-K5W194-F1
#
_cell.length_a   1.000
_cell.length_b   1.000
_cell.length_c   1.000
_cell.angle_alpha   90.00
_cell.angle_beta   90.00
_cell.angle_gamma   90.00
#
_symmetry.space_group_name_H-M   'P 1'
#
loop_
_entity.id
_entity.type
_entity.pdbx_description
1 polymer ?
#
loop_
_entity_poly.entity_id
_entity_poly.type
_entity_poly.pdbx_seq_one_letter_code
_entity_poly.pdbx_strand_id
1 'polypeptide(L)'
;MFSTIIDPKNSGFPPHFAPPALKLPSGRIISQTPAILNHVAPKFGLAGEKEGEDEEEARSTVNQLVLTALDLNNETHDTHHPIDVGDYYANQKEAAIAKTKAYRASRLPKFLGYFEKVLESNPEAKTNGGTYLVGSTTTTADLVLFQVLDGVSFAFPRRIAALKKSGKYDKVFALKERVGGESGIKEYLTSGRRQKYSEGIFRHYEELDGEE
;
A
#
# COMPACT_ATOMS: atom_id res chain seq x y z
N MET A 1 -23.57 4.11 4.77
CA MET A 1 -22.23 4.72 4.98
C MET A 1 -21.80 5.54 3.76
N PHE A 2 -21.78 4.98 2.54
CA PHE A 2 -21.49 5.73 1.31
C PHE A 2 -22.40 6.95 1.09
N SER A 3 -23.73 6.78 1.17
CA SER A 3 -24.70 7.87 1.04
C SER A 3 -24.53 8.98 2.09
N THR A 4 -23.92 8.66 3.23
CA THR A 4 -23.73 9.60 4.34
C THR A 4 -22.51 10.49 4.14
N ILE A 5 -21.45 9.99 3.50
CA ILE A 5 -20.20 10.74 3.33
C ILE A 5 -20.17 11.59 2.05
N ILE A 6 -21.02 11.26 1.07
CA ILE A 6 -21.17 12.03 -0.17
C ILE A 6 -22.13 13.22 0.00
N ASP A 7 -23.05 13.15 0.97
CA ASP A 7 -24.02 14.20 1.22
C ASP A 7 -23.41 15.27 2.15
N PRO A 8 -23.13 16.49 1.65
CA PRO A 8 -22.53 17.54 2.45
C PRO A 8 -23.39 17.97 3.64
N LYS A 9 -24.71 17.70 3.64
CA LYS A 9 -25.57 17.93 4.80
C LYS A 9 -25.19 17.05 5.99
N ASN A 10 -24.64 15.87 5.71
CA ASN A 10 -24.26 14.88 6.71
C ASN A 10 -22.75 14.88 7.00
N SER A 11 -21.92 15.22 6.01
CA SER A 11 -20.45 15.13 6.13
C SER A 11 -19.72 16.48 6.23
N GLY A 12 -20.40 17.58 5.97
CA GLY A 12 -19.79 18.91 5.87
C GLY A 12 -19.01 19.11 4.56
N PHE A 13 -18.17 20.15 4.54
CA PHE A 13 -17.34 20.51 3.40
C PHE A 13 -15.88 20.03 3.59
N PRO A 14 -15.23 19.53 2.51
CA PRO A 14 -15.83 19.15 1.22
C PRO A 14 -16.59 17.81 1.33
N PRO A 15 -17.58 17.53 0.46
CA PRO A 15 -18.19 16.20 0.39
C PRO A 15 -17.13 15.15 0.01
N HIS A 16 -17.27 13.94 0.52
CA HIS A 16 -16.27 12.88 0.34
C HIS A 16 -16.69 11.90 -0.74
N PHE A 17 -15.80 11.65 -1.70
CA PHE A 17 -16.11 10.85 -2.89
C PHE A 17 -16.37 9.37 -2.57
N ALA A 18 -15.46 8.74 -1.81
CA ALA A 18 -15.53 7.33 -1.46
C ALA A 18 -14.85 7.05 -0.10
N PRO A 19 -15.18 5.94 0.57
CA PRO A 19 -14.40 5.39 1.66
C PRO A 19 -12.96 5.04 1.21
N PRO A 20 -12.01 4.97 2.14
CA PRO A 20 -12.21 5.18 3.58
C PRO A 20 -12.39 6.66 3.94
N ALA A 21 -13.08 6.88 5.06
CA ALA A 21 -13.27 8.18 5.70
C ALA A 21 -13.04 8.06 7.20
N LEU A 22 -12.40 9.06 7.80
CA LEU A 22 -12.11 9.15 9.22
C LEU A 22 -12.77 10.38 9.82
N LYS A 23 -13.59 10.18 10.85
CA LYS A 23 -14.13 11.27 11.68
C LYS A 23 -13.10 11.66 12.73
N LEU A 24 -12.68 12.93 12.73
CA LEU A 24 -11.71 13.50 13.65
C LEU A 24 -12.38 13.87 14.99
N PRO A 25 -11.61 14.07 16.08
CA PRO A 25 -12.14 14.51 17.37
C PRO A 25 -12.96 15.81 17.31
N SER A 26 -12.64 16.71 16.37
CA SER A 26 -13.39 17.95 16.13
C SER A 26 -14.77 17.73 15.48
N GLY A 27 -15.10 16.48 15.11
CA GLY A 27 -16.30 16.14 14.35
C GLY A 27 -16.12 16.24 12.83
N ARG A 28 -15.05 16.91 12.35
CA ARG A 28 -14.75 17.03 10.91
C ARG A 28 -14.36 15.66 10.33
N ILE A 29 -14.71 15.41 9.08
CA ILE A 29 -14.37 14.18 8.36
C ILE A 29 -13.25 14.47 7.36
N ILE A 30 -12.33 13.50 7.20
CA ILE A 30 -11.35 13.46 6.11
C ILE A 30 -11.49 12.12 5.38
N SER A 31 -11.39 12.13 4.06
CA SER A 31 -11.39 10.93 3.21
C SER A 31 -10.11 10.86 2.39
N GLN A 32 -9.95 9.79 1.59
CA GLN A 32 -8.70 9.40 0.92
C GLN A 32 -7.68 8.80 1.89
N THR A 33 -7.32 7.54 1.66
CA THR A 33 -6.30 6.81 2.42
C THR A 33 -5.01 7.63 2.63
N PRO A 34 -4.37 8.23 1.61
CA PRO A 34 -3.13 8.98 1.82
C PRO A 34 -3.34 10.22 2.68
N ALA A 35 -4.45 10.95 2.51
CA ALA A 35 -4.76 12.12 3.32
C ALA A 35 -5.03 11.77 4.79
N ILE A 36 -5.74 10.65 5.02
CA ILE A 36 -5.98 10.11 6.37
C ILE A 36 -4.66 9.74 7.03
N LEU A 37 -3.81 8.97 6.35
CA LEU A 37 -2.51 8.53 6.88
C LEU A 37 -1.60 9.72 7.18
N ASN A 38 -1.50 10.67 6.26
CA ASN A 38 -0.73 11.89 6.45
C ASN A 38 -1.21 12.72 7.66
N HIS A 39 -2.52 12.75 7.93
CA HIS A 39 -3.08 13.46 9.08
C HIS A 39 -2.79 12.76 10.42
N VAL A 40 -2.82 11.43 10.46
CA VAL A 40 -2.62 10.68 11.71
C VAL A 40 -1.16 10.41 12.01
N ALA A 41 -0.29 10.40 11.00
CA ALA A 41 1.11 10.01 11.15
C ALA A 41 1.86 10.76 12.27
N PRO A 42 1.80 12.11 12.39
CA PRO A 42 2.52 12.82 13.46
C PRO A 42 2.06 12.41 14.87
N LYS A 43 0.76 12.12 15.04
CA LYS A 43 0.18 11.74 16.35
C LYS A 43 0.71 10.42 16.88
N PHE A 44 1.28 9.60 16.00
CA PHE A 44 1.79 8.27 16.33
C PHE A 44 3.29 8.13 16.04
N GLY A 45 3.99 9.23 15.75
CA GLY A 45 5.43 9.18 15.41
C GLY A 45 5.73 8.46 14.09
N LEU A 46 4.77 8.41 13.15
CA LEU A 46 4.88 7.69 11.87
C LEU A 46 5.20 8.61 10.68
N ALA A 47 5.50 9.89 10.94
CA ALA A 47 5.72 10.92 9.92
C ALA A 47 7.20 11.06 9.49
N GLY A 48 8.11 10.29 10.10
CA GLY A 48 9.55 10.43 9.94
C GLY A 48 10.20 11.24 11.08
N GLU A 49 11.51 11.14 11.22
CA GLU A 49 12.30 11.72 12.32
C GLU A 49 12.92 13.06 11.91
N LYS A 50 12.14 14.15 12.01
CA LYS A 50 12.64 15.54 11.95
C LYS A 50 11.78 16.44 12.82
N GLU A 51 12.42 17.39 13.50
CA GLU A 51 11.77 18.43 14.30
C GLU A 51 12.02 19.81 13.68
N GLY A 52 11.16 20.78 13.99
CA GLY A 52 11.32 22.17 13.56
C GLY A 52 10.90 22.40 12.12
N GLU A 53 11.61 23.26 11.41
CA GLU A 53 11.23 23.76 10.07
C GLU A 53 11.18 22.64 9.00
N ASP A 54 11.88 21.52 9.23
CA ASP A 54 11.97 20.39 8.30
C ASP A 54 10.85 19.35 8.48
N GLU A 55 9.97 19.47 9.50
CA GLU A 55 8.94 18.45 9.81
C GLU A 55 8.00 18.23 8.62
N GLU A 56 7.58 19.30 7.94
CA GLU A 56 6.67 19.21 6.81
C GLU A 56 7.33 18.55 5.59
N GLU A 57 8.62 18.79 5.37
CA GLU A 57 9.38 18.17 4.29
C GLU A 57 9.60 16.67 4.55
N ALA A 58 9.93 16.30 5.79
CA ALA A 58 10.06 14.91 6.21
C ALA A 58 8.74 14.16 6.03
N ARG A 59 7.62 14.75 6.48
CA ARG A 59 6.29 14.17 6.31
C ARG A 59 5.89 14.05 4.84
N SER A 60 6.25 15.04 4.01
CA SER A 60 5.99 14.99 2.57
C SER A 60 6.81 13.87 1.88
N THR A 61 8.05 13.65 2.33
CA THR A 61 8.90 12.55 1.87
C THR A 61 8.30 11.18 2.19
N VAL A 62 7.73 11.01 3.39
CA VAL A 62 6.99 9.78 3.74
C VAL A 62 5.72 9.66 2.89
N ASN A 63 4.97 10.75 2.72
CA ASN A 63 3.68 10.73 2.04
C ASN A 63 3.81 10.42 0.54
N GLN A 64 4.85 10.88 -0.16
CA GLN A 64 5.07 10.50 -1.57
C GLN A 64 5.30 8.99 -1.74
N LEU A 65 5.93 8.33 -0.76
CA LEU A 65 6.14 6.88 -0.79
C LEU A 65 4.85 6.12 -0.49
N VAL A 66 4.02 6.64 0.43
CA VAL A 66 2.65 6.16 0.66
C VAL A 66 1.84 6.22 -0.64
N LEU A 67 1.85 7.37 -1.32
CA LEU A 67 1.13 7.55 -2.59
C LEU A 67 1.62 6.56 -3.65
N THR A 68 2.94 6.41 -3.80
CA THR A 68 3.53 5.46 -4.76
C THR A 68 3.14 4.00 -4.47
N ALA A 69 3.09 3.60 -3.19
CA ALA A 69 2.66 2.26 -2.81
C ALA A 69 1.16 2.05 -3.08
N LEU A 70 0.33 3.09 -2.90
CA LEU A 70 -1.09 3.06 -3.24
C LEU A 70 -1.35 3.05 -4.76
N ASP A 71 -0.43 3.58 -5.57
CA ASP A 71 -0.50 3.40 -7.02
C ASP A 71 -0.30 1.93 -7.41
N LEU A 72 0.65 1.22 -6.77
CA LEU A 72 0.80 -0.23 -6.93
C LEU A 72 -0.47 -0.99 -6.49
N ASN A 73 -1.09 -0.59 -5.39
CA ASN A 73 -2.37 -1.15 -4.93
C ASN A 73 -3.45 -1.02 -6.02
N ASN A 74 -3.59 0.16 -6.62
CA ASN A 74 -4.59 0.40 -7.66
C ASN A 74 -4.26 -0.36 -8.94
N GLU A 75 -3.01 -0.36 -9.40
CA GLU A 75 -2.61 -1.14 -10.57
C GLU A 75 -2.82 -2.65 -10.36
N THR A 76 -2.73 -3.12 -9.12
CA THR A 76 -3.05 -4.51 -8.75
C THR A 76 -4.55 -4.79 -8.88
N HIS A 77 -5.41 -3.92 -8.35
CA HIS A 77 -6.87 -4.03 -8.53
C HIS A 77 -7.26 -4.06 -10.02
N ASP A 78 -6.67 -3.16 -10.80
CA ASP A 78 -7.04 -3.04 -12.20
C ASP A 78 -6.61 -4.24 -13.05
N THR A 79 -5.79 -5.16 -12.53
CA THR A 79 -5.46 -6.41 -13.23
C THR A 79 -6.71 -7.25 -13.50
N HIS A 80 -7.70 -7.21 -12.62
CA HIS A 80 -8.98 -7.92 -12.76
C HIS A 80 -10.18 -7.02 -13.07
N HIS A 81 -10.00 -5.68 -13.05
CA HIS A 81 -10.97 -4.71 -13.58
C HIS A 81 -10.32 -3.71 -14.56
N PRO A 82 -9.79 -4.18 -15.70
CA PRO A 82 -9.06 -3.35 -16.65
C PRO A 82 -9.91 -2.33 -17.43
N ILE A 83 -11.22 -2.59 -17.59
CA ILE A 83 -12.12 -1.80 -18.43
C ILE A 83 -13.04 -0.94 -17.57
N ASP A 84 -13.74 -1.56 -16.63
CA ASP A 84 -14.69 -0.89 -15.73
C ASP A 84 -14.59 -1.50 -14.33
N VAL A 85 -14.34 -0.64 -13.33
CA VAL A 85 -14.30 -0.99 -11.91
C VAL A 85 -15.65 -1.44 -11.36
N GLY A 86 -16.75 -1.08 -12.03
CA GLY A 86 -18.11 -1.46 -11.67
C GLY A 86 -18.62 -2.74 -12.32
N ASP A 87 -17.91 -3.26 -13.33
CA ASP A 87 -18.32 -4.47 -14.06
C ASP A 87 -17.69 -5.74 -13.47
N TYR A 88 -18.35 -6.88 -13.64
CA TYR A 88 -17.87 -8.18 -13.18
C TYR A 88 -16.60 -8.60 -13.91
N TYR A 89 -15.68 -9.26 -13.20
CA TYR A 89 -14.45 -9.82 -13.78
C TYR A 89 -14.74 -10.69 -15.02
N ALA A 90 -15.78 -11.53 -14.95
CA ALA A 90 -16.16 -12.44 -16.03
C ALA A 90 -16.43 -11.74 -17.37
N ASN A 91 -16.91 -10.49 -17.34
CA ASN A 91 -17.23 -9.70 -18.53
C ASN A 91 -16.00 -9.03 -19.16
N GLN A 92 -14.87 -8.98 -18.45
CA GLN A 92 -13.63 -8.33 -18.87
C GLN A 92 -12.39 -9.23 -18.75
N LYS A 93 -12.60 -10.56 -18.70
CA LYS A 93 -11.55 -11.57 -18.46
C LYS A 93 -10.43 -11.55 -19.50
N GLU A 94 -10.75 -11.42 -20.79
CA GLU A 94 -9.73 -11.38 -21.84
C GLU A 94 -8.81 -10.15 -21.71
N ALA A 95 -9.41 -8.98 -21.45
CA ALA A 95 -8.67 -7.75 -21.18
C ALA A 95 -7.84 -7.87 -19.89
N ALA A 96 -8.35 -8.58 -18.88
CA ALA A 96 -7.68 -8.78 -17.60
C ALA A 96 -6.41 -9.63 -17.79
N ILE A 97 -6.49 -10.71 -18.58
CA ILE A 97 -5.32 -11.52 -18.94
C ILE A 97 -4.25 -10.67 -19.63
N ALA A 98 -4.65 -9.86 -20.61
CA ALA A 98 -3.72 -8.99 -21.34
C ALA A 98 -3.06 -7.93 -20.44
N LYS A 99 -3.85 -7.21 -19.61
CA LYS A 99 -3.34 -6.22 -18.67
C LYS A 99 -2.43 -6.85 -17.62
N THR A 100 -2.81 -8.01 -17.10
CA THR A 100 -2.03 -8.68 -16.05
C THR A 100 -0.68 -9.18 -16.55
N LYS A 101 -0.60 -9.67 -17.79
CA LYS A 101 0.69 -10.01 -18.41
C LYS A 101 1.66 -8.83 -18.40
N ALA A 102 1.19 -7.64 -18.80
CA ALA A 102 2.01 -6.43 -18.76
C ALA A 102 2.34 -5.99 -17.32
N TYR A 103 1.39 -6.13 -16.39
CA TYR A 103 1.59 -5.83 -14.98
C TYR A 103 2.71 -6.69 -14.36
N ARG A 104 2.66 -8.01 -14.52
CA ARG A 104 3.67 -8.93 -13.96
C ARG A 104 5.05 -8.75 -14.61
N ALA A 105 5.10 -8.53 -15.92
CA ALA A 105 6.34 -8.41 -16.66
C ALA A 105 7.05 -7.07 -16.44
N SER A 106 6.30 -5.98 -16.25
CA SER A 106 6.85 -4.62 -16.23
C SER A 106 6.50 -3.82 -14.99
N ARG A 107 5.21 -3.73 -14.63
CA ARG A 107 4.75 -2.80 -13.60
C ARG A 107 5.17 -3.21 -12.20
N LEU A 108 4.87 -4.45 -11.79
CA LEU A 108 5.25 -4.97 -10.48
C LEU A 108 6.79 -4.93 -10.28
N PRO A 109 7.63 -5.43 -11.21
CA PRO A 109 9.08 -5.29 -11.12
C PRO A 109 9.57 -3.83 -11.02
N LYS A 110 8.90 -2.89 -11.69
CA LYS A 110 9.25 -1.46 -11.64
C LYS A 110 8.98 -0.86 -10.26
N PHE A 111 7.83 -1.15 -9.65
CA PHE A 111 7.54 -0.69 -8.29
C PHE A 111 8.49 -1.32 -7.27
N LEU A 112 8.72 -2.63 -7.33
CA LEU A 112 9.67 -3.29 -6.42
C LEU A 112 11.09 -2.72 -6.60
N GLY A 113 11.53 -2.50 -7.84
CA GLY A 113 12.84 -1.91 -8.11
C GLY A 113 12.95 -0.45 -7.66
N TYR A 114 11.86 0.31 -7.65
CA TYR A 114 11.83 1.65 -7.07
C TYR A 114 12.01 1.59 -5.55
N PHE A 115 11.22 0.77 -4.85
CA PHE A 115 11.34 0.65 -3.39
C PHE A 115 12.66 0.03 -2.94
N GLU A 116 13.24 -0.90 -3.72
CA GLU A 116 14.59 -1.41 -3.46
C GLU A 116 15.62 -0.28 -3.47
N LYS A 117 15.58 0.60 -4.49
CA LYS A 117 16.45 1.78 -4.56
C LYS A 117 16.24 2.75 -3.41
N VAL A 118 14.98 2.96 -3.00
CA VAL A 118 14.67 3.80 -1.82
C VAL A 118 15.36 3.23 -0.59
N LEU A 119 15.24 1.92 -0.34
CA LEU A 119 15.88 1.23 0.79
C LEU A 119 17.41 1.25 0.72
N GLU A 120 17.99 1.08 -0.47
CA GLU A 120 19.44 1.17 -0.69
C GLU A 120 19.98 2.58 -0.47
N SER A 121 19.21 3.60 -0.84
CA SER A 121 19.61 5.00 -0.73
C SER A 121 19.35 5.63 0.64
N ASN A 122 18.63 4.95 1.54
CA ASN A 122 18.37 5.47 2.88
C ASN A 122 19.72 5.66 3.62
N PRO A 123 20.09 6.88 4.06
CA PRO A 123 21.36 7.12 4.76
C PRO A 123 21.56 6.26 6.01
N GLU A 124 20.46 5.88 6.68
CA GLU A 124 20.47 5.03 7.88
C GLU A 124 20.47 3.52 7.57
N ALA A 125 20.51 3.12 6.29
CA ALA A 125 20.41 1.71 5.89
C ALA A 125 21.52 0.82 6.49
N LYS A 126 22.70 1.38 6.75
CA LYS A 126 23.84 0.64 7.33
C LYS A 126 23.64 0.31 8.81
N THR A 127 22.88 1.13 9.54
CA THR A 127 22.69 1.00 10.99
C THR A 127 21.44 0.18 11.32
N ASN A 128 20.45 0.13 10.41
CA ASN A 128 19.15 -0.50 10.65
C ASN A 128 18.84 -1.73 9.77
N GLY A 129 19.83 -2.26 9.04
CA GLY A 129 19.68 -3.42 8.15
C GLY A 129 19.06 -3.09 6.77
N GLY A 130 18.73 -1.83 6.50
CA GLY A 130 18.22 -1.36 5.21
C GLY A 130 16.77 -1.78 4.95
N THR A 131 15.96 -1.82 6.02
CA THR A 131 14.55 -2.28 5.98
C THR A 131 13.54 -1.19 6.34
N TYR A 132 13.98 0.07 6.40
CA TYR A 132 13.16 1.25 6.64
C TYR A 132 13.21 2.15 5.42
N LEU A 133 12.06 2.60 4.93
CA LEU A 133 12.00 3.45 3.75
C LEU A 133 12.57 4.86 4.01
N VAL A 134 12.37 5.40 5.20
CA VAL A 134 12.82 6.75 5.59
C VAL A 134 13.37 6.69 7.01
N GLY A 135 14.59 7.20 7.21
CA GLY A 135 15.21 7.29 8.54
C GLY A 135 15.42 5.93 9.19
N SER A 136 15.28 5.87 10.51
CA SER A 136 15.60 4.68 11.31
C SER A 136 14.39 3.98 11.95
N THR A 137 13.20 4.55 11.81
CA THR A 137 11.97 4.06 12.46
C THR A 137 10.82 3.84 11.47
N THR A 138 9.82 3.05 11.90
CA THR A 138 8.65 2.72 11.08
C THR A 138 7.81 3.96 10.80
N THR A 139 7.53 4.20 9.52
CA THR A 139 6.64 5.27 9.07
C THR A 139 5.36 4.71 8.45
N THR A 140 4.40 5.58 8.11
CA THR A 140 3.23 5.14 7.34
C THR A 140 3.61 4.56 5.98
N ALA A 141 4.74 4.95 5.38
CA ALA A 141 5.19 4.38 4.11
C ALA A 141 5.52 2.89 4.24
N ASP A 142 6.22 2.50 5.31
CA ASP A 142 6.58 1.11 5.57
C ASP A 142 5.32 0.25 5.78
N LEU A 143 4.37 0.75 6.58
CA LEU A 143 3.11 0.06 6.87
C LEU A 143 2.25 -0.14 5.62
N VAL A 144 2.17 0.88 4.76
CA VAL A 144 1.41 0.81 3.50
C VAL A 144 2.09 -0.16 2.54
N LEU A 145 3.40 -0.04 2.34
CA LEU A 145 4.14 -0.94 1.45
C LEU A 145 4.01 -2.40 1.92
N PHE A 146 4.13 -2.65 3.23
CA PHE A 146 3.88 -3.97 3.81
C PHE A 146 2.49 -4.52 3.44
N GLN A 147 1.43 -3.73 3.67
CA GLN A 147 0.06 -4.17 3.41
C GLN A 147 -0.19 -4.42 1.91
N VAL A 148 0.40 -3.60 1.03
CA VAL A 148 0.31 -3.79 -0.41
C VAL A 148 1.07 -5.04 -0.85
N LEU A 149 2.31 -5.24 -0.39
CA LEU A 149 3.10 -6.43 -0.72
C LEU A 149 2.45 -7.72 -0.22
N ASP A 150 1.80 -7.67 0.94
CA ASP A 150 1.06 -8.82 1.46
C ASP A 150 -0.16 -9.16 0.59
N GLY A 151 -0.90 -8.15 0.13
CA GLY A 151 -1.99 -8.32 -0.83
C GLY A 151 -1.53 -8.83 -2.19
N VAL A 152 -0.44 -8.28 -2.73
CA VAL A 152 0.17 -8.75 -3.99
C VAL A 152 0.67 -10.19 -3.84
N SER A 153 1.23 -10.57 -2.68
CA SER A 153 1.65 -11.95 -2.38
C SER A 153 0.47 -12.93 -2.37
N PHE A 154 -0.71 -12.47 -1.95
CA PHE A 154 -1.94 -13.25 -2.04
C PHE A 154 -2.45 -13.34 -3.49
N ALA A 155 -2.46 -12.24 -4.24
CA ALA A 155 -3.01 -12.20 -5.59
C ALA A 155 -2.12 -12.95 -6.61
N PHE A 156 -0.80 -12.81 -6.51
CA PHE A 156 0.18 -13.34 -7.46
C PHE A 156 1.29 -14.17 -6.78
N PRO A 157 0.95 -15.26 -6.08
CA PRO A 157 1.91 -16.05 -5.31
C PRO A 157 3.06 -16.60 -6.18
N ARG A 158 2.79 -17.05 -7.41
CA ARG A 158 3.82 -17.57 -8.33
C ARG A 158 4.75 -16.46 -8.79
N ARG A 159 4.20 -15.30 -9.15
CA ARG A 159 5.04 -14.16 -9.56
C ARG A 159 5.92 -13.68 -8.43
N ILE A 160 5.38 -13.56 -7.22
CA ILE A 160 6.14 -13.14 -6.04
C ILE A 160 7.23 -14.15 -5.69
N ALA A 161 6.96 -15.45 -5.80
CA ALA A 161 7.99 -16.47 -5.62
C ALA A 161 9.15 -16.33 -6.62
N ALA A 162 8.86 -16.08 -7.91
CA ALA A 162 9.87 -15.85 -8.94
C ALA A 162 10.70 -14.58 -8.66
N LEU A 163 10.04 -13.49 -8.25
CA LEU A 163 10.71 -12.23 -7.90
C LEU A 163 11.59 -12.36 -6.66
N LYS A 164 11.14 -13.08 -5.63
CA LYS A 164 11.97 -13.43 -4.45
C LYS A 164 13.20 -14.24 -4.85
N LYS A 165 13.04 -15.27 -5.68
CA LYS A 165 14.15 -16.12 -6.14
C LYS A 165 15.20 -15.35 -6.96
N SER A 166 14.81 -14.23 -7.57
CA SER A 166 15.73 -13.43 -8.38
C SER A 166 16.80 -12.69 -7.57
N GLY A 167 16.61 -12.48 -6.27
CA GLY A 167 17.53 -11.73 -5.40
C GLY A 167 17.54 -10.21 -5.64
N LYS A 168 16.72 -9.69 -6.57
CA LYS A 168 16.75 -8.28 -6.98
C LYS A 168 15.99 -7.33 -6.05
N TYR A 169 15.20 -7.87 -5.13
CA TYR A 169 14.25 -7.10 -4.31
C TYR A 169 14.33 -7.55 -2.84
N ASP A 170 15.51 -7.99 -2.42
CA ASP A 170 15.70 -8.63 -1.12
C ASP A 170 15.41 -7.68 0.03
N LYS A 171 15.75 -6.39 -0.09
CA LYS A 171 15.42 -5.39 0.94
C LYS A 171 13.93 -5.13 1.02
N VAL A 172 13.23 -5.07 -0.12
CA VAL A 172 11.77 -4.91 -0.14
C VAL A 172 11.08 -6.06 0.59
N PHE A 173 11.50 -7.31 0.34
CA PHE A 173 10.94 -8.46 1.05
C PHE A 173 11.39 -8.51 2.52
N ALA A 174 12.61 -8.11 2.84
CA ALA A 174 13.06 -7.98 4.22
C ALA A 174 12.26 -6.92 5.00
N LEU A 175 11.91 -5.79 4.37
CA LEU A 175 10.98 -4.80 4.94
C LEU A 175 9.62 -5.44 5.23
N LYS A 176 9.05 -6.21 4.29
CA LYS A 176 7.77 -6.89 4.49
C LYS A 176 7.82 -7.80 5.73
N GLU A 177 8.87 -8.60 5.85
CA GLU A 177 9.03 -9.52 6.98
C GLU A 177 9.25 -8.77 8.31
N ARG A 178 10.08 -7.71 8.30
CA ARG A 178 10.28 -6.84 9.48
C ARG A 178 8.94 -6.28 9.96
N VAL A 179 8.21 -5.57 9.10
CA VAL A 179 6.94 -4.90 9.47
C VAL A 179 5.94 -5.93 10.00
N GLY A 180 5.83 -7.10 9.36
CA GLY A 180 4.95 -8.18 9.82
C GLY A 180 5.34 -8.76 11.17
N GLY A 181 6.61 -8.63 11.57
CA GLY A 181 7.14 -9.06 12.86
C GLY A 181 7.09 -8.01 13.97
N GLU A 182 6.72 -6.75 13.67
CA GLU A 182 6.68 -5.69 14.67
C GLU A 182 5.58 -5.89 15.71
N SER A 183 5.88 -5.45 16.94
CA SER A 183 4.90 -5.41 18.03
C SER A 183 3.71 -4.53 17.65
N GLY A 184 2.50 -4.95 18.02
CA GLY A 184 1.23 -4.38 17.60
C GLY A 184 0.76 -4.91 16.25
N ILE A 185 1.64 -4.99 15.24
CA ILE A 185 1.29 -5.53 13.92
C ILE A 185 1.09 -7.04 14.02
N LYS A 186 2.07 -7.79 14.54
CA LYS A 186 1.99 -9.25 14.68
C LYS A 186 0.75 -9.70 15.44
N GLU A 187 0.41 -8.99 16.51
CA GLU A 187 -0.80 -9.22 17.31
C GLU A 187 -2.05 -8.89 16.49
N TYR A 188 -2.07 -7.77 15.76
CA TYR A 188 -3.19 -7.45 14.87
C TYR A 188 -3.41 -8.53 13.80
N LEU A 189 -2.35 -9.02 13.16
CA LEU A 189 -2.43 -10.06 12.11
C LEU A 189 -3.08 -11.35 12.61
N THR A 190 -2.93 -11.67 13.89
CA THR A 190 -3.46 -12.89 14.52
C THR A 190 -4.71 -12.66 15.37
N SER A 191 -5.12 -11.41 15.59
CA SER A 191 -6.21 -11.04 16.51
C SER A 191 -7.63 -11.40 16.06
N GLY A 192 -7.82 -11.91 14.85
CA GLY A 192 -9.15 -12.09 14.24
C GLY A 192 -9.84 -10.79 13.79
N ARG A 193 -9.29 -9.61 14.13
CA ARG A 193 -9.76 -8.32 13.61
C ARG A 193 -9.38 -8.11 12.14
N ARG A 194 -8.23 -8.65 11.72
CA ARG A 194 -7.75 -8.58 10.35
C ARG A 194 -8.65 -9.41 9.43
N GLN A 195 -9.30 -8.73 8.49
CA GLN A 195 -10.10 -9.39 7.46
C GLN A 195 -9.19 -10.15 6.49
N LYS A 196 -9.65 -11.34 6.06
CA LYS A 196 -8.98 -12.11 5.01
C LYS A 196 -9.17 -11.42 3.66
N TYR A 197 -8.23 -11.62 2.75
CA TYR A 197 -8.45 -11.26 1.35
C TYR A 197 -9.60 -12.08 0.76
N SER A 198 -10.36 -11.46 -0.13
CA SER A 198 -11.57 -11.99 -0.77
C SER A 198 -11.80 -11.23 -2.09
N GLU A 199 -13.04 -10.97 -2.48
CA GLU A 199 -13.42 -10.18 -3.67
C GLU A 199 -13.17 -8.67 -3.50
N GLY A 200 -11.98 -8.30 -3.02
CA GLY A 200 -11.55 -6.92 -2.81
C GLY A 200 -10.56 -6.44 -3.87
N ILE A 201 -9.60 -5.62 -3.44
CA ILE A 201 -8.48 -5.08 -4.25
C ILE A 201 -7.51 -6.19 -4.67
N PHE A 202 -7.23 -7.13 -3.77
CA PHE A 202 -6.30 -8.23 -4.03
C PHE A 202 -7.11 -9.51 -4.20
N ARG A 203 -7.18 -9.99 -5.44
CA ARG A 203 -7.89 -11.22 -5.81
C ARG A 203 -6.93 -12.21 -6.43
N HIS A 204 -7.02 -13.48 -6.03
CA HIS A 204 -6.25 -14.54 -6.64
C HIS A 204 -7.07 -15.22 -7.74
N TYR A 205 -6.64 -15.04 -8.98
CA TYR A 205 -7.12 -15.77 -10.15
C TYR A 205 -5.95 -16.54 -10.73
N GLU A 206 -6.05 -17.87 -10.80
CA GLU A 206 -4.95 -18.73 -11.25
C GLU A 206 -4.51 -18.38 -12.68
N GLU A 207 -5.47 -18.05 -13.54
CA GLU A 207 -5.23 -17.64 -14.93
C GLU A 207 -4.55 -16.27 -15.07
N LEU A 208 -4.58 -15.45 -14.01
CA LEU A 208 -3.92 -14.15 -13.97
C LEU A 208 -2.55 -14.23 -13.30
N ASP A 209 -2.16 -15.34 -12.69
CA ASP A 209 -0.84 -15.51 -12.07
C ASP A 209 0.16 -16.21 -13.01
N GLY A 210 1.45 -16.04 -12.76
CA GLY A 210 2.51 -16.59 -13.58
C GLY A 210 3.89 -16.16 -13.10
N GLU A 211 4.92 -16.92 -13.48
CA GLU A 211 6.30 -16.62 -13.07
C GLU A 211 6.92 -15.43 -13.82
N GLU A 212 6.33 -15.06 -14.96
CA GLU A 212 6.73 -13.95 -15.83
C GLU A 212 5.72 -12.80 -15.82
#